data_AF-A0A1S3CZX2-F1
#
_entry.id   AF-A0A1S3CZX2-F1
#
_cell.length_a   1.000
_cell.length_b   1.000
_cell.length_c   1.000
_cell.angle_alpha   90.00
_cell.angle_beta   90.00
_cell.angle_gamma   90.00
#
_symmetry.space_group_name_H-M   'P 1'
#
loop_
_entity.id
_entity.type
_entity.pdbx_description
1 polymer ?
#
loop_
_entity_poly.entity_id
_entity_poly.type
_entity_poly.pdbx_seq_one_letter_code
_entity_poly.pdbx_strand_id
1 'polypeptide(L)'
;MAQEENDLLKDVPHMTDEVNQYQADQLIDKMRNFHATLLFEPDGWPALKDICLTLSGIPKNSLTKGWRDFAGELDLNFYEIGCISNYTHEDYSELVIKAFSQDKNATIDKILQAIVNIERWDVIRCSSKSLDHLYETIVAKEYESLNKVKLSDQCKTYKEFQNAQKEIHKHILEGPNIKANNLPLLFSTLPITLKNVTKQREMYSAPYEENNFKLEDDTPSETPTEGLGAIIEKARDNTDNIIFTAVYEKAVPFDKGESHKERDSKYEKIVMLTYASDGLEFVKDIAAKFRTPCEGKLPIGVLTLREQKTAALKNPEKFVMDMFPQVDYVVPILTPGYFKSLSQHNVQLSNFSEETLDQAFTSLIHDLMCKHYVKNNCLNDKFRCIIPDAFIPTVTYDSNFQSDPTFNIWLPLSELDTLKSVMLKQ
;
A
#
# COMPACT_ATOMS: atom_id res chain seq x y z
N MET A 1 -31.19 22.27 -8.79
CA MET A 1 -30.05 21.97 -9.68
C MET A 1 -29.17 20.83 -9.17
N ALA A 2 -28.57 20.85 -7.96
CA ALA A 2 -27.80 19.69 -7.48
C ALA A 2 -28.65 18.46 -7.07
N GLN A 3 -29.96 18.63 -6.89
CA GLN A 3 -30.88 17.54 -6.52
C GLN A 3 -31.48 16.82 -7.74
N GLU A 4 -31.49 17.43 -8.92
CA GLU A 4 -32.05 16.85 -10.16
C GLU A 4 -31.05 15.96 -10.90
N GLU A 5 -29.74 16.14 -10.69
CA GLU A 5 -28.71 15.32 -11.32
C GLU A 5 -28.61 13.92 -10.68
N ASN A 6 -29.11 13.76 -9.44
CA ASN A 6 -29.06 12.50 -8.70
C ASN A 6 -30.26 11.57 -8.97
N ASP A 7 -31.34 12.08 -9.58
CA ASP A 7 -32.49 11.26 -10.00
C ASP A 7 -32.35 10.70 -11.43
N LEU A 8 -31.41 11.21 -12.24
CA LEU A 8 -31.10 10.69 -13.59
C LEU A 8 -30.26 9.40 -13.59
N LEU A 9 -29.70 9.00 -12.44
CA LEU A 9 -28.88 7.79 -12.31
C LEU A 9 -29.66 6.54 -11.84
N LYS A 10 -30.96 6.66 -11.53
CA LYS A 10 -31.76 5.56 -10.96
C LYS A 10 -32.41 4.63 -11.99
N ASP A 11 -32.49 5.03 -13.26
CA ASP A 11 -33.19 4.28 -14.32
C ASP A 11 -32.25 3.74 -15.41
N VAL A 12 -30.99 3.43 -15.09
CA VAL A 12 -30.14 2.67 -16.01
C VAL A 12 -30.58 1.20 -15.93
N PRO A 13 -31.13 0.60 -17.00
CA PRO A 13 -31.53 -0.80 -16.99
C PRO A 13 -30.33 -1.65 -16.58
N HIS A 14 -30.52 -2.54 -15.60
CA HIS A 14 -29.51 -3.56 -15.27
C HIS A 14 -29.28 -4.41 -16.52
N MET A 15 -28.21 -4.12 -17.26
CA MET A 15 -27.74 -4.97 -18.34
C MET A 15 -27.40 -6.33 -17.77
N THR A 16 -27.85 -7.39 -18.43
CA THR A 16 -27.53 -8.76 -18.04
C THR A 16 -26.02 -8.99 -18.15
N ASP A 17 -25.49 -9.89 -17.31
CA ASP A 17 -24.06 -10.21 -17.27
C ASP A 17 -23.51 -10.62 -18.65
N GLU A 18 -24.34 -11.27 -19.47
CA GLU A 18 -24.00 -11.65 -20.85
C GLU A 18 -23.65 -10.44 -21.74
N VAL A 19 -24.37 -9.32 -21.60
CA VAL A 19 -24.09 -8.14 -22.45
C VAL A 19 -22.84 -7.40 -21.96
N ASN A 20 -22.62 -7.37 -20.64
CA ASN A 20 -21.39 -6.82 -20.06
C ASN A 20 -20.18 -7.64 -20.51
N GLN A 21 -20.28 -8.97 -20.50
CA GLN A 21 -19.22 -9.87 -20.97
C GLN A 21 -18.90 -9.63 -22.45
N TYR A 22 -19.91 -9.57 -23.31
CA TYR A 22 -19.70 -9.34 -24.74
C TYR A 22 -19.01 -8.00 -25.03
N GLN A 23 -19.40 -6.94 -24.32
CA GLN A 23 -18.75 -5.63 -24.43
C GLN A 23 -17.29 -5.68 -23.96
N ALA A 24 -17.02 -6.38 -22.85
CA ALA A 24 -15.66 -6.56 -22.34
C ALA A 24 -14.79 -7.32 -23.35
N ASP A 25 -15.29 -8.42 -23.92
CA ASP A 25 -14.55 -9.25 -24.89
C ASP A 25 -14.15 -8.44 -26.13
N GLN A 26 -15.03 -7.56 -26.63
CA GLN A 26 -14.70 -6.68 -27.75
C GLN A 26 -13.57 -5.69 -27.41
N LEU A 27 -13.62 -5.08 -26.22
CA LEU A 27 -12.59 -4.14 -25.80
C LEU A 27 -11.25 -4.84 -25.57
N ILE A 28 -11.27 -6.01 -24.94
CA ILE A 28 -10.09 -6.86 -24.71
C ILE A 28 -9.43 -7.19 -26.05
N ASP A 29 -10.19 -7.62 -27.06
CA ASP A 29 -9.62 -7.98 -28.35
C ASP A 29 -9.01 -6.78 -29.08
N LYS A 30 -9.70 -5.63 -29.08
CA LYS A 30 -9.17 -4.37 -29.63
C LYS A 30 -7.87 -3.95 -28.95
N MET A 31 -7.74 -4.18 -27.65
CA MET A 31 -6.64 -3.67 -26.83
C MET A 31 -5.44 -4.59 -26.67
N ARG A 32 -5.50 -5.80 -27.24
CA ARG A 32 -4.53 -6.89 -27.03
C ARG A 32 -3.07 -6.54 -27.34
N ASN A 33 -2.85 -5.65 -28.30
CA ASN A 33 -1.50 -5.34 -28.80
C ASN A 33 -0.97 -3.99 -28.30
N PHE A 34 -1.73 -3.28 -27.47
CA PHE A 34 -1.35 -1.97 -26.96
C PHE A 34 -0.74 -2.09 -25.58
N HIS A 35 0.50 -1.61 -25.45
CA HIS A 35 1.19 -1.60 -24.17
C HIS A 35 0.52 -0.65 -23.17
N ALA A 36 0.49 -1.02 -21.89
CA ALA A 36 -0.20 -0.29 -20.83
C ALA A 36 0.34 1.14 -20.62
N THR A 37 1.59 1.41 -21.00
CA THR A 37 2.17 2.76 -20.93
C THR A 37 1.40 3.79 -21.77
N LEU A 38 0.67 3.36 -22.81
CA LEU A 38 -0.14 4.25 -23.64
C LEU A 38 -1.26 4.94 -22.84
N LEU A 39 -1.73 4.34 -21.74
CA LEU A 39 -2.69 4.97 -20.83
C LEU A 39 -2.14 6.25 -20.18
N PHE A 40 -0.81 6.38 -20.08
CA PHE A 40 -0.13 7.54 -19.50
C PHE A 40 0.27 8.59 -20.55
N GLU A 41 -0.03 8.37 -21.83
CA GLU A 41 0.09 9.39 -22.87
C GLU A 41 -1.14 10.31 -22.89
N PRO A 42 -1.04 11.54 -23.43
CA PRO A 42 -2.14 12.49 -23.43
C PRO A 42 -3.48 11.95 -23.98
N ASP A 43 -3.41 11.07 -24.98
CA ASP A 43 -4.61 10.44 -25.58
C ASP A 43 -5.17 9.31 -24.72
N GLY A 44 -4.36 8.71 -23.84
CA GLY A 44 -4.75 7.63 -22.93
C GLY A 44 -5.30 8.12 -21.59
N TRP A 45 -5.02 9.37 -21.21
CA TRP A 45 -5.44 9.93 -19.92
C TRP A 45 -6.95 9.86 -19.65
N PRO A 46 -7.86 10.11 -20.62
CA PRO A 46 -9.29 9.95 -20.38
C PRO A 46 -9.65 8.52 -19.96
N ALA A 47 -9.09 7.52 -20.64
CA ALA A 47 -9.33 6.11 -20.33
C ALA A 47 -8.75 5.73 -18.96
N LEU A 48 -7.52 6.16 -18.66
CA LEU A 48 -6.88 5.95 -17.36
C LEU A 48 -7.72 6.54 -16.22
N LYS A 49 -8.17 7.79 -16.41
CA LYS A 49 -9.00 8.50 -15.43
C LYS A 49 -10.32 7.79 -15.17
N ASP A 50 -11.03 7.37 -16.21
CA ASP A 50 -12.29 6.66 -16.07
C ASP A 50 -12.09 5.33 -15.34
N ILE A 51 -11.04 4.57 -15.67
CA ILE A 51 -10.69 3.33 -14.98
C ILE A 51 -10.43 3.60 -13.49
N CYS A 52 -9.54 4.54 -13.17
CA CYS A 52 -9.12 4.79 -11.78
C CYS A 52 -10.25 5.35 -10.93
N LEU A 53 -11.01 6.34 -11.43
CA LEU A 53 -12.13 6.93 -10.70
C LEU A 53 -13.20 5.90 -10.34
N THR A 54 -13.54 5.01 -11.29
CA THR A 54 -14.54 3.98 -11.04
C THR A 54 -13.98 2.88 -10.14
N LEU A 55 -12.75 2.42 -10.36
CA LEU A 55 -12.16 1.35 -9.57
C LEU A 55 -11.94 1.75 -8.10
N SER A 56 -11.43 2.95 -7.87
CA SER A 56 -11.19 3.53 -6.53
C SER A 56 -12.49 3.92 -5.83
N GLY A 57 -13.56 4.20 -6.57
CA GLY A 57 -14.90 4.38 -6.01
C GLY A 57 -15.47 3.05 -5.51
N ILE A 58 -15.22 2.70 -4.24
CA ILE A 58 -15.88 1.56 -3.60
C ILE A 58 -17.34 1.96 -3.29
N PRO A 59 -18.36 1.28 -3.83
CA PRO A 59 -19.74 1.54 -3.41
C PRO A 59 -19.85 1.30 -1.89
N LYS A 60 -20.43 2.27 -1.17
CA LYS A 60 -20.44 2.33 0.31
C LYS A 60 -20.97 1.07 1.04
N ASN A 61 -21.54 0.11 0.33
CA ASN A 61 -22.26 -1.04 0.90
C ASN A 61 -21.84 -2.41 0.33
N SER A 62 -20.77 -2.54 -0.47
CA SER A 62 -20.49 -3.80 -1.17
C SER A 62 -19.21 -4.49 -0.76
N LEU A 63 -19.28 -5.83 -0.69
CA LEU A 63 -18.19 -6.80 -0.72
C LEU A 63 -17.42 -6.76 -2.07
N THR A 64 -17.46 -5.64 -2.78
CA THR A 64 -16.81 -5.48 -4.09
C THR A 64 -15.31 -5.49 -3.90
N LYS A 65 -14.67 -6.31 -4.72
CA LYS A 65 -13.23 -6.34 -4.89
C LYS A 65 -12.71 -4.95 -5.26
N GLY A 66 -11.66 -4.52 -4.57
CA GLY A 66 -11.06 -3.20 -4.69
C GLY A 66 -9.76 -3.20 -5.48
N TRP A 67 -8.98 -2.13 -5.36
CA TRP A 67 -7.70 -1.98 -6.05
C TRP A 67 -6.67 -3.06 -5.67
N ARG A 68 -6.74 -3.63 -4.45
CA ARG A 68 -5.83 -4.71 -4.01
C ARG A 68 -6.10 -6.02 -4.73
N ASP A 69 -7.37 -6.38 -4.88
CA ASP A 69 -7.78 -7.55 -5.65
C ASP A 69 -7.38 -7.37 -7.11
N PHE A 70 -7.60 -6.18 -7.66
CA PHE A 70 -7.15 -5.80 -9.00
C PHE A 70 -5.62 -5.95 -9.18
N ALA A 71 -4.84 -5.47 -8.20
CA ALA A 71 -3.38 -5.62 -8.23
C ALA A 71 -2.95 -7.09 -8.21
N GLY A 72 -3.63 -7.92 -7.42
CA GLY A 72 -3.40 -9.36 -7.37
C GLY A 72 -3.66 -10.06 -8.70
N GLU A 73 -4.75 -9.70 -9.39
CA GLU A 73 -5.07 -10.21 -10.74
C GLU A 73 -4.08 -9.74 -11.83
N LEU A 74 -3.31 -8.68 -11.57
CA LEU A 74 -2.21 -8.22 -12.43
C LEU A 74 -0.85 -8.82 -12.05
N ASP A 75 -0.83 -9.84 -11.18
CA ASP A 75 0.36 -10.53 -10.68
C ASP A 75 1.35 -9.61 -9.92
N LEU A 76 0.88 -8.49 -9.37
CA LEU A 76 1.73 -7.69 -8.47
C LEU A 76 1.96 -8.47 -7.19
N ASN A 77 3.21 -8.53 -6.76
CA ASN A 77 3.55 -9.27 -5.56
C ASN A 77 3.17 -8.49 -4.29
N PHE A 78 3.12 -9.20 -3.17
CA PHE A 78 2.72 -8.65 -1.88
C PHE A 78 3.54 -7.40 -1.46
N TYR A 79 4.84 -7.37 -1.78
CA TYR A 79 5.69 -6.22 -1.44
C TYR A 79 5.35 -5.00 -2.27
N GLU A 80 5.05 -5.17 -3.56
CA GLU A 80 4.62 -4.09 -4.45
C GLU A 80 3.29 -3.49 -4.00
N ILE A 81 2.31 -4.34 -3.67
CA ILE A 81 1.01 -3.92 -3.12
C ILE A 81 1.18 -3.19 -1.78
N GLY A 82 2.11 -3.67 -0.94
CA GLY A 82 2.48 -3.01 0.31
C GLY A 82 3.11 -1.64 0.09
N CYS A 83 4.03 -1.51 -0.87
CA CYS A 83 4.61 -0.22 -1.27
C CYS A 83 3.53 0.75 -1.74
N ILE A 84 2.65 0.33 -2.66
CA ILE A 84 1.54 1.15 -3.17
C ILE A 84 0.63 1.62 -2.03
N SER A 85 0.30 0.73 -1.08
CA SER A 85 -0.53 1.09 0.08
C SER A 85 0.05 2.21 0.95
N ASN A 86 1.37 2.43 0.90
CA ASN A 86 2.05 3.46 1.70
C ASN A 86 2.13 4.83 1.00
N TYR A 87 1.74 4.93 -0.28
CA TYR A 87 1.73 6.21 -1.00
C TYR A 87 0.41 6.95 -0.78
N THR A 88 0.42 8.01 0.03
CA THR A 88 -0.81 8.71 0.47
C THR A 88 -1.30 9.81 -0.48
N HIS A 89 -0.57 10.11 -1.56
CA HIS A 89 -0.80 11.31 -2.38
C HIS A 89 -1.28 11.03 -3.81
N GLU A 90 -1.32 9.76 -4.21
CA GLU A 90 -1.73 9.35 -5.56
C GLU A 90 -2.86 8.31 -5.45
N ASP A 91 -3.65 8.16 -6.52
CA ASP A 91 -4.70 7.16 -6.58
C ASP A 91 -4.08 5.75 -6.62
N TYR A 92 -4.53 4.85 -5.74
CA TYR A 92 -3.96 3.50 -5.66
C TYR A 92 -4.14 2.70 -6.95
N SER A 93 -5.27 2.86 -7.65
CA SER A 93 -5.53 2.17 -8.91
C SER A 93 -4.57 2.65 -10.01
N GLU A 94 -4.28 3.95 -10.05
CA GLU A 94 -3.29 4.53 -10.96
C GLU A 94 -1.89 3.96 -10.67
N LEU A 95 -1.48 3.91 -9.40
CA LEU A 95 -0.19 3.36 -8.99
C LEU A 95 -0.04 1.87 -9.35
N VAL A 96 -1.11 1.08 -9.22
CA VAL A 96 -1.13 -0.33 -9.66
C VAL A 96 -0.90 -0.44 -11.16
N ILE A 97 -1.63 0.33 -11.97
CA ILE A 97 -1.48 0.32 -13.44
C ILE A 97 -0.06 0.78 -13.83
N LYS A 98 0.48 1.78 -13.13
CA LYS A 98 1.82 2.31 -13.37
C LYS A 98 2.91 1.29 -13.05
N ALA A 99 2.78 0.57 -11.94
CA ALA A 99 3.68 -0.54 -11.57
C ALA A 99 3.58 -1.69 -12.58
N PHE A 100 2.36 -2.13 -12.93
CA PHE A 100 2.13 -3.15 -13.95
C PHE A 100 2.77 -2.78 -15.29
N SER A 101 2.63 -1.51 -15.73
CA SER A 101 3.15 -1.01 -16.99
C SER A 101 4.68 -1.05 -17.13
N GLN A 102 5.42 -1.38 -16.06
CA GLN A 102 6.87 -1.58 -16.12
C GLN A 102 7.26 -2.91 -16.79
N ASP A 103 6.36 -3.91 -16.84
CA ASP A 103 6.61 -5.15 -17.57
C ASP A 103 6.47 -4.92 -19.08
N LYS A 104 7.45 -5.38 -19.87
CA LYS A 104 7.44 -5.32 -21.34
C LYS A 104 6.21 -5.98 -22.01
N ASN A 105 5.54 -6.88 -21.30
CA ASN A 105 4.37 -7.62 -21.75
C ASN A 105 3.08 -7.05 -21.11
N ALA A 106 3.14 -5.89 -20.45
CA ALA A 106 1.98 -5.24 -19.86
C ALA A 106 1.14 -4.62 -20.97
N THR A 107 0.04 -5.27 -21.32
CA THR A 107 -0.88 -4.83 -22.36
C THR A 107 -2.22 -4.39 -21.76
N ILE A 108 -2.93 -3.50 -22.44
CA ILE A 108 -4.19 -2.92 -21.93
C ILE A 108 -5.27 -4.00 -21.80
N ASP A 109 -5.30 -5.02 -22.67
CA ASP A 109 -6.23 -6.14 -22.55
C ASP A 109 -6.08 -6.92 -21.23
N LYS A 110 -4.85 -7.06 -20.71
CA LYS A 110 -4.60 -7.72 -19.42
C LYS A 110 -5.18 -6.93 -18.25
N ILE A 111 -5.13 -5.59 -18.33
CA ILE A 111 -5.81 -4.71 -17.37
C ILE A 111 -7.31 -4.94 -17.41
N LEU A 112 -7.89 -4.99 -18.61
CA LEU A 112 -9.33 -5.24 -18.78
C LEU A 112 -9.72 -6.65 -18.30
N GLN A 113 -8.90 -7.66 -18.57
CA GLN A 113 -9.13 -9.02 -18.10
C GLN A 113 -9.08 -9.11 -16.57
N ALA A 114 -8.13 -8.43 -15.92
CA ALA A 114 -8.06 -8.36 -14.46
C ALA A 114 -9.32 -7.68 -13.87
N ILE A 115 -9.83 -6.62 -14.50
CA ILE A 115 -11.09 -5.95 -14.11
C ILE A 115 -12.29 -6.91 -14.22
N VAL A 116 -12.35 -7.71 -15.29
CA VAL A 116 -13.37 -8.75 -15.49
C VAL A 116 -13.28 -9.83 -14.41
N ASN A 117 -12.07 -10.30 -14.08
CA ASN A 117 -11.85 -11.34 -13.06
C ASN A 117 -12.25 -10.90 -11.65
N ILE A 118 -12.16 -9.59 -11.35
CA ILE A 118 -12.67 -9.02 -10.10
C ILE A 118 -14.15 -8.61 -10.18
N GLU A 119 -14.84 -8.94 -11.26
CA GLU A 119 -16.28 -8.71 -11.48
C GLU A 119 -16.69 -7.23 -11.40
N ARG A 120 -15.78 -6.31 -11.76
CA ARG A 120 -16.01 -4.86 -11.76
C ARG A 120 -16.49 -4.36 -13.12
N TRP A 121 -17.68 -4.82 -13.52
CA TRP A 121 -18.33 -4.46 -14.80
C TRP A 121 -18.64 -2.97 -14.96
N ASP A 122 -18.83 -2.27 -13.85
CA ASP A 122 -19.01 -0.82 -13.81
C ASP A 122 -17.81 -0.09 -14.41
N VAL A 123 -16.58 -0.56 -14.12
CA VAL A 123 -15.34 0.01 -14.67
C VAL A 123 -15.31 -0.15 -16.19
N ILE A 124 -15.58 -1.35 -16.70
CA ILE A 124 -15.64 -1.62 -18.15
C ILE A 124 -16.63 -0.68 -18.85
N ARG A 125 -17.82 -0.53 -18.28
CA ARG A 125 -18.87 0.32 -18.86
C ARG A 125 -18.47 1.80 -18.87
N CYS A 126 -17.90 2.29 -17.77
CA CYS A 126 -17.46 3.68 -17.64
C CYS A 126 -16.30 4.00 -18.58
N SER A 127 -15.32 3.09 -18.72
CA SER A 127 -14.12 3.34 -19.53
C SER A 127 -14.28 3.02 -21.01
N SER A 128 -15.32 2.29 -21.43
CA SER A 128 -15.49 1.80 -22.81
C SER A 128 -15.34 2.89 -23.87
N LYS A 129 -16.01 4.03 -23.71
CA LYS A 129 -15.99 5.12 -24.71
C LYS A 129 -14.59 5.72 -24.86
N SER A 130 -13.92 5.95 -23.73
CA SER A 130 -12.57 6.53 -23.69
C SER A 130 -11.52 5.56 -24.25
N LEU A 131 -11.71 4.25 -24.03
CA LEU A 131 -10.88 3.21 -24.64
C LEU A 131 -11.11 3.11 -26.16
N ASP A 132 -12.35 3.14 -26.64
CA ASP A 132 -12.63 3.16 -28.07
C ASP A 132 -11.99 4.37 -28.77
N HIS A 133 -12.06 5.55 -28.14
CA HIS A 133 -11.41 6.75 -28.65
C HIS A 133 -9.88 6.63 -28.71
N LEU A 134 -9.27 6.04 -27.66
CA LEU A 134 -7.84 5.76 -27.64
C LEU A 134 -7.43 4.83 -28.79
N TYR A 135 -8.20 3.75 -29.01
CA TYR A 135 -7.97 2.81 -30.10
C TYR A 135 -8.00 3.50 -31.47
N GLU A 136 -9.06 4.28 -31.74
CA GLU A 136 -9.21 5.03 -33.00
C GLU A 136 -8.04 6.00 -33.24
N THR A 137 -7.60 6.68 -32.17
CA THR A 137 -6.48 7.63 -32.23
C THR A 137 -5.16 6.95 -32.58
N ILE A 138 -4.88 5.78 -31.98
CA ILE A 138 -3.66 5.01 -32.27
C ILE A 138 -3.67 4.51 -33.73
N VAL A 139 -4.78 3.91 -34.17
CA VAL A 139 -4.93 3.41 -35.55
C VAL A 139 -4.76 4.54 -36.58
N ALA A 140 -5.32 5.73 -36.31
CA ALA A 140 -5.15 6.89 -37.17
C ALA A 140 -3.67 7.31 -37.29
N LYS A 141 -2.94 7.36 -36.16
CA LYS A 141 -1.51 7.70 -36.14
C LYS A 141 -0.64 6.68 -36.88
N GLU A 142 -0.95 5.38 -36.75
CA GLU A 142 -0.25 4.33 -37.49
C GLU A 142 -0.48 4.47 -39.01
N TYR A 143 -1.72 4.74 -39.41
CA TYR A 143 -2.07 4.96 -40.82
C TYR A 143 -1.36 6.18 -41.40
N GLU A 144 -1.31 7.30 -40.68
CA GLU A 144 -0.56 8.49 -41.08
C GLU A 144 0.94 8.21 -41.22
N SER A 145 1.51 7.44 -40.29
CA SER A 145 2.93 7.07 -40.30
C SER A 145 3.26 6.21 -41.52
N LEU A 146 2.43 5.22 -41.84
CA LEU A 146 2.56 4.39 -43.04
C LEU A 146 2.46 5.21 -44.33
N ASN A 147 1.54 6.18 -44.39
CA ASN A 147 1.40 7.04 -45.55
C ASN A 147 2.58 7.98 -45.73
N LYS A 148 3.15 8.53 -44.65
CA LYS A 148 4.37 9.34 -44.69
C LYS A 148 5.57 8.53 -45.21
N VAL A 149 5.71 7.27 -44.79
CA VAL A 149 6.76 6.38 -45.31
C VAL A 149 6.56 6.09 -46.80
N LYS A 150 5.34 5.74 -47.23
CA LYS A 150 5.04 5.50 -48.65
C LYS A 150 5.29 6.73 -49.52
N LEU A 151 4.90 7.92 -49.05
CA LEU A 151 5.16 9.18 -49.75
C LEU A 151 6.65 9.54 -49.78
N SER A 152 7.39 9.26 -48.70
CA SER A 152 8.86 9.38 -48.65
C SER A 152 9.54 8.44 -49.64
N ASP A 153 9.12 7.18 -49.71
CA ASP A 153 9.72 6.18 -50.58
C ASP A 153 9.33 6.41 -52.05
N GLN A 154 8.12 6.91 -52.32
CA GLN A 154 7.72 7.43 -53.63
C GLN A 154 8.49 8.70 -54.00
N CYS A 155 8.82 9.59 -53.05
CA CYS A 155 9.69 10.74 -53.29
C CYS A 155 11.15 10.36 -53.51
N LYS A 156 11.65 9.29 -52.88
CA LYS A 156 12.96 8.71 -53.18
C LYS A 156 12.98 8.12 -54.59
N THR A 157 11.98 7.33 -54.98
CA THR A 157 11.88 6.82 -56.36
C THR A 157 11.63 7.92 -57.37
N TYR A 158 10.91 9.00 -57.04
CA TYR A 158 10.71 10.13 -57.95
C TYR A 158 11.95 11.03 -58.05
N LYS A 159 12.72 11.25 -56.98
CA LYS A 159 14.02 11.93 -57.05
C LYS A 159 15.08 11.06 -57.73
N GLU A 160 15.08 9.76 -57.52
CA GLU A 160 15.92 8.79 -58.24
C GLU A 160 15.52 8.73 -59.72
N PHE A 161 14.23 8.78 -60.04
CA PHE A 161 13.72 8.89 -61.41
C PHE A 161 14.08 10.24 -62.04
N GLN A 162 13.98 11.36 -61.32
CA GLN A 162 14.42 12.67 -61.82
C GLN A 162 15.94 12.77 -61.96
N ASN A 163 16.71 12.14 -61.08
CA ASN A 163 18.17 12.04 -61.19
C ASN A 163 18.57 11.10 -62.32
N ALA A 164 17.88 9.98 -62.51
CA ALA A 164 18.05 9.09 -63.66
C ALA A 164 17.65 9.79 -64.96
N GLN A 165 16.56 10.56 -64.97
CA GLN A 165 16.19 11.41 -66.11
C GLN A 165 17.25 12.47 -66.38
N LYS A 166 17.83 13.11 -65.35
CA LYS A 166 18.92 14.08 -65.52
C LYS A 166 20.22 13.44 -66.02
N GLU A 167 20.59 12.26 -65.51
CA GLU A 167 21.77 11.51 -65.99
C GLU A 167 21.55 10.94 -67.39
N ILE A 168 20.33 10.48 -67.72
CA ILE A 168 19.95 10.10 -69.08
C ILE A 168 19.98 11.32 -70.01
N HIS A 169 19.47 12.47 -69.58
CA HIS A 169 19.48 13.71 -70.39
C HIS A 169 20.90 14.25 -70.59
N LYS A 170 21.76 14.14 -69.57
CA LYS A 170 23.20 14.44 -69.64
C LYS A 170 23.92 13.48 -70.60
N HIS A 171 23.63 12.18 -70.54
CA HIS A 171 24.18 11.20 -71.47
C HIS A 171 23.65 11.33 -72.91
N ILE A 172 22.42 11.81 -73.10
CA ILE A 172 21.83 12.06 -74.43
C ILE A 172 22.42 13.32 -75.07
N LEU A 173 22.76 14.34 -74.29
CA LEU A 173 23.37 15.58 -74.79
C LEU A 173 24.87 15.46 -75.09
N GLU A 174 25.53 14.40 -74.61
CA GLU A 174 26.97 14.16 -74.78
C GLU A 174 27.32 12.93 -75.65
N GLY A 175 26.43 12.48 -76.56
CA GLY A 175 26.57 11.17 -77.22
C GLY A 175 27.88 10.92 -78.02
N PRO A 176 28.10 9.71 -78.58
CA PRO A 176 27.53 8.41 -78.25
C PRO A 176 28.59 7.29 -78.08
N ASN A 177 28.37 6.32 -77.19
CA ASN A 177 28.71 4.89 -77.41
C ASN A 177 28.41 4.04 -76.18
N ILE A 178 27.17 3.57 -75.98
CA ILE A 178 26.98 2.35 -75.19
C ILE A 178 25.90 1.48 -75.86
N LYS A 179 26.31 0.25 -76.20
CA LYS A 179 25.50 -0.80 -76.79
C LYS A 179 24.43 -1.26 -75.81
N ALA A 180 23.22 -1.44 -76.33
CA ALA A 180 22.12 -2.09 -75.63
C ALA A 180 22.50 -3.54 -75.34
N ASN A 181 22.65 -3.91 -74.07
CA ASN A 181 22.46 -5.24 -73.50
C ASN A 181 22.61 -5.13 -71.98
N ASN A 182 21.49 -5.06 -71.25
CA ASN A 182 21.24 -5.64 -69.92
C ASN A 182 20.15 -4.86 -69.18
N LEU A 183 18.92 -5.37 -69.20
CA LEU A 183 17.97 -5.21 -68.09
C LEU A 183 16.93 -6.35 -68.17
N PRO A 184 16.95 -7.29 -67.22
CA PRO A 184 15.67 -7.69 -66.63
C PRO A 184 15.73 -7.85 -65.11
N LEU A 185 14.55 -7.71 -64.49
CA LEU A 185 14.12 -8.21 -63.17
C LEU A 185 14.21 -7.27 -61.96
N LEU A 186 13.18 -6.43 -61.86
CA LEU A 186 12.65 -5.85 -60.62
C LEU A 186 11.51 -6.74 -60.09
N PHE A 187 11.83 -7.92 -59.55
CA PHE A 187 10.94 -8.67 -58.64
C PHE A 187 11.79 -9.66 -57.82
N SER A 188 12.39 -9.19 -56.74
CA SER A 188 12.77 -10.02 -55.59
C SER A 188 12.70 -9.18 -54.32
N THR A 189 11.49 -9.09 -53.81
CA THR A 189 11.15 -8.55 -52.50
C THR A 189 11.58 -9.52 -51.39
N LEU A 190 12.42 -9.01 -50.48
CA LEU A 190 12.56 -9.33 -49.04
C LEU A 190 13.08 -10.72 -48.62
N PRO A 191 14.02 -10.75 -47.65
CA PRO A 191 13.55 -11.02 -46.30
C PRO A 191 14.08 -10.06 -45.21
N ILE A 192 13.25 -9.98 -44.19
CA ILE A 192 13.43 -9.42 -42.84
C ILE A 192 14.81 -9.75 -42.25
N THR A 193 15.44 -8.77 -41.60
CA THR A 193 16.17 -9.06 -40.33
C THR A 193 16.30 -7.82 -39.47
N LEU A 194 15.53 -7.82 -38.38
CA LEU A 194 15.79 -7.05 -37.16
C LEU A 194 17.12 -7.55 -36.56
N LYS A 195 18.20 -6.84 -36.85
CA LYS A 195 19.43 -6.83 -36.03
C LYS A 195 19.85 -5.38 -35.91
N ASN A 196 19.49 -4.73 -34.80
CA ASN A 196 20.22 -3.60 -34.19
C ASN A 196 19.56 -3.06 -32.92
N VAL A 197 19.09 -3.94 -32.02
CA VAL A 197 18.83 -3.58 -30.61
C VAL A 197 19.41 -4.67 -29.71
N THR A 198 20.72 -4.89 -29.81
CA THR A 198 21.46 -5.75 -28.87
C THR A 198 22.89 -5.25 -28.76
N LYS A 199 23.07 -3.96 -28.44
CA LYS A 199 24.40 -3.40 -28.16
C LYS A 199 24.45 -2.33 -27.07
N GLN A 200 23.52 -2.38 -26.11
CA GLN A 200 23.58 -1.54 -24.90
C GLN A 200 23.37 -2.33 -23.59
N ARG A 201 23.53 -3.66 -23.62
CA ARG A 201 23.34 -4.50 -22.42
C ARG A 201 24.60 -5.19 -21.89
N GLU A 202 25.79 -4.71 -22.26
CA GLU A 202 27.09 -5.24 -21.79
C GLU A 202 27.96 -4.18 -21.10
N MET A 203 27.37 -3.15 -20.46
CA MET A 203 28.14 -2.14 -19.71
C MET A 203 27.91 -2.12 -18.20
N TYR A 204 27.08 -3.00 -17.64
CA TYR A 204 26.91 -3.14 -16.18
C TYR A 204 26.85 -4.61 -15.78
N SER A 205 28.01 -5.27 -15.84
CA SER A 205 28.24 -6.60 -15.26
C SER A 205 29.71 -6.70 -14.88
N ALA A 206 30.08 -6.08 -13.75
CA ALA A 206 31.35 -6.37 -13.08
C ALA A 206 31.04 -6.67 -11.60
N PRO A 207 31.65 -7.72 -11.02
CA PRO A 207 31.34 -8.17 -9.67
C PRO A 207 31.95 -7.23 -8.62
N TYR A 208 31.21 -7.03 -7.53
CA TYR A 208 31.67 -6.33 -6.33
C TYR A 208 32.73 -7.17 -5.63
N GLU A 209 33.98 -6.70 -5.60
CA GLU A 209 35.03 -7.26 -4.74
C GLU A 209 34.90 -6.69 -3.31
N GLU A 210 34.89 -7.59 -2.33
CA GLU A 210 35.03 -7.28 -0.91
C GLU A 210 36.40 -6.62 -0.66
N ASN A 211 36.41 -5.39 -0.18
CA ASN A 211 37.61 -4.79 0.39
C ASN A 211 37.44 -4.47 1.87
N ASN A 212 38.23 -5.21 2.65
CA ASN A 212 38.49 -5.06 4.07
C ASN A 212 38.87 -3.62 4.43
N PHE A 213 38.12 -3.01 5.33
CA PHE A 213 38.51 -1.76 5.99
C PHE A 213 39.49 -2.08 7.13
N LYS A 214 40.77 -1.76 6.91
CA LYS A 214 41.78 -1.61 7.97
C LYS A 214 41.61 -0.24 8.61
N LEU A 215 41.52 -0.19 9.94
CA LEU A 215 41.72 1.03 10.71
C LEU A 215 43.21 1.37 10.72
N GLU A 216 43.55 2.59 10.30
CA GLU A 216 44.86 3.19 10.53
C GLU A 216 44.83 3.98 11.85
N ASP A 217 45.84 3.67 12.67
CA ASP A 217 46.31 4.45 13.81
C ASP A 217 46.77 5.83 13.35
N ASP A 218 46.40 6.87 14.09
CA ASP A 218 47.19 8.09 14.17
C ASP A 218 47.14 8.67 15.59
N THR A 219 48.30 8.62 16.25
CA THR A 219 48.68 9.47 17.37
C THR A 219 49.70 10.50 16.88
N PRO A 220 49.69 11.72 17.42
CA PRO A 220 50.79 12.14 18.31
C PRO A 220 50.28 12.96 19.52
N SER A 221 50.77 12.72 20.76
CA SER A 221 51.91 13.40 21.43
C SER A 221 51.62 14.92 21.68
N GLU A 222 51.68 15.56 22.85
CA GLU A 222 52.42 15.40 24.11
C GLU A 222 51.72 16.17 25.26
N THR A 223 52.05 15.77 26.50
CA THR A 223 51.74 16.30 27.85
C THR A 223 52.37 17.70 28.15
N PRO A 224 52.31 18.33 29.36
CA PRO A 224 51.84 17.89 30.71
C PRO A 224 50.94 18.94 31.44
N THR A 225 50.35 18.75 32.63
CA THR A 225 50.95 18.45 33.94
C THR A 225 49.85 18.35 35.02
N GLU A 226 50.11 17.58 36.09
CA GLU A 226 49.52 17.64 37.45
C GLU A 226 48.08 17.12 37.63
N GLY A 227 47.75 16.22 38.56
CA GLY A 227 48.44 15.62 39.70
C GLY A 227 47.38 15.02 40.65
N LEU A 228 47.79 14.02 41.45
CA LEU A 228 47.00 13.27 42.46
C LEU A 228 46.04 12.21 41.87
N GLY A 229 46.11 10.93 42.22
CA GLY A 229 46.76 10.28 43.35
C GLY A 229 45.88 9.07 43.69
N ALA A 230 46.44 7.88 43.52
CA ALA A 230 45.78 6.59 43.65
C ALA A 230 45.09 6.36 45.01
N ILE A 231 43.92 5.73 45.01
CA ILE A 231 43.54 4.75 46.04
C ILE A 231 42.96 3.48 45.39
N ILE A 232 43.76 2.44 45.62
CA ILE A 232 43.65 0.98 45.45
C ILE A 232 42.25 0.38 45.75
N GLU A 233 41.74 -0.36 44.75
CA GLU A 233 41.38 -1.79 44.76
C GLU A 233 40.95 -2.43 46.10
N LYS A 234 39.67 -2.82 46.24
CA LYS A 234 39.26 -4.11 46.86
C LYS A 234 37.74 -4.32 46.81
N ALA A 235 37.38 -5.60 46.71
CA ALA A 235 36.05 -6.22 46.87
C ALA A 235 35.14 -6.24 45.64
N ARG A 236 35.52 -7.11 44.69
CA ARG A 236 34.56 -7.96 43.99
C ARG A 236 34.29 -9.15 44.92
N ASP A 237 33.08 -9.26 45.46
CA ASP A 237 32.34 -10.52 45.56
C ASP A 237 30.94 -10.30 46.16
N ASN A 238 29.97 -10.40 45.25
CA ASN A 238 28.89 -11.38 45.36
C ASN A 238 27.85 -11.22 46.47
N THR A 239 27.03 -10.17 46.39
CA THR A 239 25.65 -10.16 46.92
C THR A 239 24.81 -9.13 46.15
N ASP A 240 24.30 -9.48 44.98
CA ASP A 240 23.23 -8.71 44.33
C ASP A 240 22.21 -9.56 43.54
N ASN A 241 22.28 -10.89 43.63
CA ASN A 241 21.36 -11.78 42.90
C ASN A 241 20.28 -12.46 43.77
N ILE A 242 20.04 -12.00 45.00
CA ILE A 242 19.05 -12.63 45.91
C ILE A 242 17.96 -11.64 46.41
N ILE A 243 18.03 -10.34 46.08
CA ILE A 243 16.99 -9.36 46.47
C ILE A 243 16.22 -8.81 45.24
N PHE A 244 16.07 -9.62 44.18
CA PHE A 244 15.29 -9.20 43.00
C PHE A 244 13.97 -9.95 42.78
N THR A 245 13.58 -10.86 43.69
CA THR A 245 12.40 -11.71 43.52
C THR A 245 11.24 -11.41 44.47
N ALA A 246 11.43 -10.60 45.52
CA ALA A 246 10.46 -10.48 46.61
C ALA A 246 9.53 -9.24 46.58
N VAL A 247 9.44 -8.49 45.47
CA VAL A 247 8.56 -7.29 45.39
C VAL A 247 7.46 -7.42 44.32
N TYR A 248 7.30 -8.60 43.71
CA TYR A 248 6.36 -8.84 42.60
C TYR A 248 5.04 -9.54 43.00
N GLU A 249 4.62 -9.52 44.26
CA GLU A 249 3.41 -10.25 44.71
C GLU A 249 2.07 -9.50 44.59
N LYS A 250 2.02 -8.29 44.03
CA LYS A 250 0.74 -7.56 43.81
C LYS A 250 0.49 -7.07 42.39
N ALA A 251 1.40 -7.31 41.45
CA ALA A 251 1.15 -7.16 40.02
C ALA A 251 1.07 -8.56 39.42
N VAL A 252 0.03 -8.81 38.61
CA VAL A 252 -0.25 -10.13 38.03
C VAL A 252 1.01 -10.65 37.31
N PRO A 253 1.62 -11.79 37.72
CA PRO A 253 2.77 -12.33 37.01
C PRO A 253 2.29 -12.88 35.68
N PHE A 254 2.79 -12.31 34.58
CA PHE A 254 2.46 -12.75 33.23
C PHE A 254 3.73 -13.33 32.60
N ASP A 255 3.92 -14.63 32.81
CA ASP A 255 5.01 -15.40 32.24
C ASP A 255 4.50 -16.12 30.96
N LYS A 256 5.14 -15.85 29.83
CA LYS A 256 4.89 -16.52 28.53
C LYS A 256 6.22 -17.08 28.01
N GLY A 257 6.79 -17.99 28.78
CA GLY A 257 7.73 -19.01 28.29
C GLY A 257 7.03 -20.36 28.15
N GLU A 258 7.01 -20.88 26.92
CA GLU A 258 6.72 -22.27 26.52
C GLU A 258 5.25 -22.76 26.43
N SER A 259 5.09 -23.68 25.48
CA SER A 259 3.89 -24.15 24.79
C SER A 259 2.75 -24.69 25.67
N HIS A 260 1.51 -24.30 25.32
CA HIS A 260 0.23 -25.00 25.51
C HIS A 260 0.14 -26.06 26.63
N LYS A 261 0.49 -25.70 27.86
CA LYS A 261 -0.10 -26.36 29.04
C LYS A 261 -1.35 -25.60 29.42
N GLU A 262 -2.45 -26.32 29.61
CA GLU A 262 -3.74 -25.82 30.11
C GLU A 262 -3.49 -24.88 31.29
N ARG A 263 -3.65 -23.59 31.05
CA ARG A 263 -3.62 -22.59 32.11
C ARG A 263 -4.97 -22.69 32.80
N ASP A 264 -4.96 -22.80 34.13
CA ASP A 264 -6.06 -22.32 34.97
C ASP A 264 -6.16 -20.79 34.78
N SER A 265 -6.64 -20.37 33.61
CA SER A 265 -6.72 -18.97 33.25
C SER A 265 -7.82 -18.35 34.11
N LYS A 266 -7.50 -17.26 34.81
CA LYS A 266 -8.50 -16.48 35.57
C LYS A 266 -9.48 -15.73 34.66
N TYR A 267 -9.17 -15.67 33.36
CA TYR A 267 -9.87 -14.85 32.37
C TYR A 267 -10.08 -15.64 31.08
N GLU A 268 -11.19 -15.38 30.39
CA GLU A 268 -11.46 -15.99 29.09
C GLU A 268 -10.59 -15.36 27.98
N LYS A 269 -10.47 -14.03 28.03
CA LYS A 269 -9.70 -13.19 27.11
C LYS A 269 -9.06 -12.04 27.87
N ILE A 270 -8.03 -11.44 27.29
CA ILE A 270 -7.33 -10.27 27.81
C ILE A 270 -7.39 -9.14 26.80
N VAL A 271 -7.83 -7.97 27.27
CA VAL A 271 -8.01 -6.77 26.47
C VAL A 271 -7.13 -5.65 26.99
N MET A 272 -6.42 -4.98 26.11
CA MET A 272 -5.75 -3.71 26.40
C MET A 272 -6.65 -2.54 26.00
N LEU A 273 -6.98 -1.65 26.93
CA LEU A 273 -7.68 -0.40 26.62
C LEU A 273 -6.65 0.71 26.39
N THR A 274 -6.84 1.49 25.33
CA THR A 274 -6.02 2.68 25.01
C THR A 274 -6.94 3.88 24.83
N TYR A 275 -6.60 5.00 25.46
CA TYR A 275 -7.49 6.15 25.60
C TYR A 275 -6.71 7.44 25.91
N ALA A 276 -7.29 8.58 25.54
CA ALA A 276 -6.84 9.90 26.00
C ALA A 276 -7.59 10.33 27.27
N SER A 277 -7.18 11.44 27.89
CA SER A 277 -7.74 11.91 29.17
C SER A 277 -9.26 12.10 29.15
N ASP A 278 -9.83 12.53 28.03
CA ASP A 278 -11.28 12.70 27.84
C ASP A 278 -12.04 11.36 27.66
N GLY A 279 -11.33 10.25 27.51
CA GLY A 279 -11.85 8.89 27.46
C GLY A 279 -11.94 8.19 28.82
N LEU A 280 -11.38 8.77 29.89
CA LEU A 280 -11.15 8.08 31.17
C LEU A 280 -12.42 7.54 31.83
N GLU A 281 -13.51 8.32 31.84
CA GLU A 281 -14.76 7.87 32.47
C GLU A 281 -15.37 6.69 31.72
N PHE A 282 -15.36 6.71 30.37
CA PHE A 282 -15.84 5.59 29.56
C PHE A 282 -15.02 4.32 29.80
N VAL A 283 -13.70 4.44 29.98
CA VAL A 283 -12.81 3.31 30.27
C VAL A 283 -13.16 2.63 31.58
N LYS A 284 -13.52 3.39 32.62
CA LYS A 284 -13.95 2.79 33.90
C LYS A 284 -15.20 1.93 33.71
N ASP A 285 -16.17 2.46 32.98
CA ASP A 285 -17.44 1.76 32.71
C ASP A 285 -17.22 0.52 31.84
N ILE A 286 -16.41 0.64 30.78
CA ILE A 286 -16.04 -0.48 29.89
C ILE A 286 -15.30 -1.55 30.68
N ALA A 287 -14.30 -1.16 31.48
CA ALA A 287 -13.52 -2.09 32.27
C ALA A 287 -14.39 -2.84 33.28
N ALA A 288 -15.31 -2.15 33.96
CA ALA A 288 -16.26 -2.78 34.87
C ALA A 288 -17.15 -3.81 34.13
N LYS A 289 -17.70 -3.44 32.97
CA LYS A 289 -18.52 -4.36 32.16
C LYS A 289 -17.75 -5.57 31.66
N PHE A 290 -16.51 -5.41 31.19
CA PHE A 290 -15.65 -6.51 30.74
C PHE A 290 -15.28 -7.46 31.89
N ARG A 291 -15.04 -6.92 33.09
CA ARG A 291 -14.72 -7.69 34.30
C ARG A 291 -15.90 -8.43 34.93
N THR A 292 -17.13 -8.06 34.60
CA THR A 292 -18.31 -8.80 35.05
C THR A 292 -18.39 -10.15 34.32
N PRO A 293 -18.50 -11.29 35.01
CA PRO A 293 -18.67 -12.59 34.36
C PRO A 293 -19.97 -12.66 33.54
N CYS A 294 -19.95 -13.44 32.46
CA CYS A 294 -21.16 -13.83 31.74
C CYS A 294 -21.57 -15.25 32.15
N GLU A 295 -22.84 -15.60 31.97
CA GLU A 295 -23.33 -16.95 32.31
C GLU A 295 -22.49 -18.03 31.61
N GLY A 296 -21.83 -18.88 32.41
CA GLY A 296 -20.96 -19.95 31.91
C GLY A 296 -19.61 -19.53 31.34
N LYS A 297 -19.17 -18.27 31.47
CA LYS A 297 -17.86 -17.79 30.98
C LYS A 297 -17.09 -16.99 32.02
N LEU A 298 -15.76 -17.12 31.99
CA LEU A 298 -14.87 -16.31 32.81
C LEU A 298 -14.92 -14.84 32.38
N PRO A 299 -14.61 -13.89 33.30
CA PRO A 299 -14.56 -12.48 32.95
C PRO A 299 -13.43 -12.17 31.95
N ILE A 300 -13.55 -11.04 31.26
CA ILE A 300 -12.48 -10.52 30.41
C ILE A 300 -11.47 -9.79 31.31
N GLY A 301 -10.20 -10.17 31.21
CA GLY A 301 -9.09 -9.45 31.83
C GLY A 301 -8.88 -8.12 31.12
N VAL A 302 -8.78 -7.03 31.87
CA VAL A 302 -8.62 -5.68 31.31
C VAL A 302 -7.31 -5.09 31.78
N LEU A 303 -6.49 -4.65 30.83
CA LEU A 303 -5.20 -4.02 31.02
C LEU A 303 -5.29 -2.53 30.65
N THR A 304 -4.94 -1.66 31.59
CA THR A 304 -4.64 -0.24 31.35
C THR A 304 -3.25 0.06 31.91
N LEU A 305 -2.52 1.03 31.33
CA LEU A 305 -1.21 1.42 31.82
C LEU A 305 -1.32 2.03 33.22
N ARG A 306 -2.38 2.81 33.47
CA ARG A 306 -2.67 3.39 34.78
C ARG A 306 -2.81 2.35 35.89
N GLU A 307 -3.49 1.23 35.63
CA GLU A 307 -3.62 0.16 36.64
C GLU A 307 -2.32 -0.61 36.87
N GLN A 308 -1.43 -0.63 35.86
CA GLN A 308 -0.10 -1.27 35.94
C GLN A 308 1.03 -0.27 36.21
N LYS A 309 0.72 0.88 36.81
CA LYS A 309 1.66 2.01 36.95
C LYS A 309 3.03 1.63 37.51
N THR A 310 3.09 0.74 38.50
CA THR A 310 4.38 0.36 39.13
C THR A 310 5.31 -0.36 38.15
N ALA A 311 4.76 -1.16 37.23
CA ALA A 311 5.51 -1.84 36.20
C ALA A 311 5.76 -0.92 35.00
N ALA A 312 4.72 -0.21 34.57
CA ALA A 312 4.79 0.70 33.43
C ALA A 312 5.78 1.85 33.66
N LEU A 313 5.80 2.51 34.83
CA LEU A 313 6.68 3.66 35.10
C LEU A 313 8.18 3.32 35.09
N LYS A 314 8.57 2.04 35.24
CA LYS A 314 9.98 1.65 35.17
C LYS A 314 10.53 1.73 33.74
N ASN A 315 9.75 1.24 32.78
CA ASN A 315 10.06 1.28 31.35
C ASN A 315 8.75 1.09 30.56
N PRO A 316 8.01 2.18 30.30
CA PRO A 316 6.65 2.06 29.79
C PRO A 316 6.61 1.60 28.33
N GLU A 317 7.59 2.00 27.52
CA GLU A 317 7.74 1.52 26.14
C GLU A 317 7.94 0.02 26.10
N LYS A 318 8.93 -0.50 26.86
CA LYS A 318 9.18 -1.93 26.96
C LYS A 318 7.94 -2.66 27.48
N PHE A 319 7.27 -2.10 28.49
CA PHE A 319 6.06 -2.68 29.03
C PHE A 319 4.96 -2.81 27.96
N VAL A 320 4.70 -1.75 27.18
CA VAL A 320 3.74 -1.79 26.07
C VAL A 320 4.15 -2.82 25.01
N MET A 321 5.42 -2.83 24.61
CA MET A 321 5.96 -3.76 23.61
C MET A 321 5.86 -5.22 24.06
N ASP A 322 6.07 -5.48 25.35
CA ASP A 322 5.95 -6.81 25.94
C ASP A 322 4.47 -7.20 26.06
N MET A 323 3.56 -6.30 26.43
CA MET A 323 2.13 -6.61 26.65
C MET A 323 1.30 -6.71 25.37
N PHE A 324 1.57 -5.88 24.36
CA PHE A 324 0.83 -5.84 23.10
C PHE A 324 0.68 -7.21 22.39
N PRO A 325 1.73 -8.05 22.25
CA PRO A 325 1.58 -9.38 21.67
C PRO A 325 0.84 -10.37 22.58
N GLN A 326 0.75 -10.07 23.89
CA GLN A 326 0.22 -10.98 24.88
C GLN A 326 -1.29 -10.87 25.09
N VAL A 327 -1.88 -9.72 24.78
CA VAL A 327 -3.33 -9.49 24.80
C VAL A 327 -4.01 -10.08 23.56
N ASP A 328 -5.24 -10.54 23.73
CA ASP A 328 -6.08 -11.05 22.65
C ASP A 328 -6.60 -9.90 21.79
N TYR A 329 -7.02 -8.81 22.43
CA TYR A 329 -7.54 -7.63 21.74
C TYR A 329 -6.97 -6.31 22.26
N VAL A 330 -6.93 -5.32 21.38
CA VAL A 330 -6.70 -3.91 21.71
C VAL A 330 -7.98 -3.14 21.41
N VAL A 331 -8.44 -2.35 22.36
CA VAL A 331 -9.70 -1.61 22.29
C VAL A 331 -9.40 -0.12 22.45
N PRO A 332 -9.22 0.61 21.34
CA PRO A 332 -9.14 2.06 21.35
C PRO A 332 -10.47 2.71 21.70
N ILE A 333 -10.44 3.66 22.63
CA ILE A 333 -11.59 4.52 22.95
C ILE A 333 -11.41 5.82 22.18
N LEU A 334 -12.10 5.91 21.04
CA LEU A 334 -11.92 6.98 20.07
C LEU A 334 -12.70 8.22 20.51
N THR A 335 -11.97 9.20 21.03
CA THR A 335 -12.45 10.52 21.44
C THR A 335 -11.69 11.60 20.66
N PRO A 336 -12.15 12.86 20.63
CA PRO A 336 -11.37 13.96 20.06
C PRO A 336 -9.97 14.08 20.69
N GLY A 337 -9.85 13.83 22.00
CA GLY A 337 -8.56 13.80 22.70
C GLY A 337 -7.65 12.67 22.22
N TYR A 338 -8.20 11.52 21.83
CA TYR A 338 -7.43 10.40 21.28
C TYR A 338 -6.73 10.76 19.98
N PHE A 339 -7.46 11.34 19.01
CA PHE A 339 -6.84 11.77 17.74
C PHE A 339 -5.85 12.91 17.95
N LYS A 340 -6.13 13.82 18.89
CA LYS A 340 -5.17 14.87 19.27
C LYS A 340 -3.86 14.29 19.81
N SER A 341 -3.91 13.19 20.56
CA SER A 341 -2.69 12.55 21.09
C SER A 341 -1.94 11.73 20.05
N LEU A 342 -2.60 11.25 18.98
CA LEU A 342 -1.91 10.61 17.85
C LEU A 342 -0.98 11.57 17.11
N SER A 343 -1.39 12.83 16.93
CA SER A 343 -0.58 13.85 16.24
C SER A 343 0.65 14.31 17.05
N GLN A 344 0.78 13.90 18.31
CA GLN A 344 1.86 14.31 19.22
C GLN A 344 3.01 13.29 19.18
N HIS A 345 3.75 13.22 18.07
CA HIS A 345 4.80 12.21 17.84
C HIS A 345 6.05 12.31 18.73
N ASN A 346 6.16 13.31 19.62
CA ASN A 346 7.37 13.55 20.41
C ASN A 346 7.03 13.92 21.84
N VAL A 347 6.46 12.98 22.59
CA VAL A 347 6.22 13.25 23.99
C VAL A 347 7.45 12.83 24.80
N GLN A 348 8.13 13.83 25.36
CA GLN A 348 9.27 13.58 26.24
C GLN A 348 8.81 12.79 27.47
N LEU A 349 9.38 11.59 27.63
CA LEU A 349 9.13 10.64 28.73
C LEU A 349 9.29 11.27 30.13
N SER A 350 10.00 12.39 30.24
CA SER A 350 10.32 13.04 31.52
C SER A 350 9.14 13.75 32.20
N ASN A 351 8.02 13.97 31.52
CA ASN A 351 6.98 14.92 32.01
C ASN A 351 5.57 14.32 32.19
N PHE A 352 5.40 13.00 32.19
CA PHE A 352 4.09 12.41 32.35
C PHE A 352 3.66 12.30 33.81
N SER A 353 2.41 12.68 34.09
CA SER A 353 1.79 12.40 35.38
C SER A 353 1.20 10.99 35.36
N GLU A 354 0.95 10.42 36.54
CA GLU A 354 0.24 9.13 36.65
C GLU A 354 -1.12 9.14 35.93
N GLU A 355 -1.71 10.32 35.76
CA GLU A 355 -3.03 10.48 35.14
C GLU A 355 -2.98 10.52 33.61
N THR A 356 -1.84 10.91 33.03
CA THR A 356 -1.66 11.04 31.58
C THR A 356 -0.91 9.87 30.96
N LEU A 357 -0.56 8.85 31.75
CA LEU A 357 0.24 7.71 31.30
C LEU A 357 -0.42 6.96 30.12
N ASP A 358 -1.72 6.66 30.16
CA ASP A 358 -2.36 5.99 29.01
C ASP A 358 -2.36 6.89 27.76
N GLN A 359 -2.65 8.19 27.91
CA GLN A 359 -2.64 9.15 26.80
C GLN A 359 -1.25 9.30 26.17
N ALA A 360 -0.20 9.28 27.00
CA ALA A 360 1.19 9.37 26.57
C ALA A 360 1.59 8.32 25.53
N PHE A 361 1.01 7.13 25.65
CA PHE A 361 1.37 5.96 24.86
C PHE A 361 0.36 5.64 23.77
N THR A 362 -0.67 6.47 23.54
CA THR A 362 -1.65 6.23 22.46
C THR A 362 -0.97 6.16 21.10
N SER A 363 0.00 7.03 20.82
CA SER A 363 0.74 7.01 19.54
C SER A 363 1.60 5.75 19.40
N LEU A 364 2.31 5.31 20.45
CA LEU A 364 3.07 4.07 20.40
C LEU A 364 2.17 2.84 20.19
N ILE A 365 1.06 2.75 20.91
CA ILE A 365 0.12 1.64 20.79
C ILE A 365 -0.49 1.63 19.39
N HIS A 366 -0.85 2.81 18.86
CA HIS A 366 -1.36 2.97 17.50
C HIS A 366 -0.34 2.54 16.43
N ASP A 367 0.93 2.91 16.57
CA ASP A 367 1.99 2.43 15.67
C ASP A 367 2.09 0.90 15.68
N LEU A 368 1.93 0.27 16.85
CA LEU A 368 1.91 -1.19 16.97
C LEU A 368 0.67 -1.80 16.33
N MET A 369 -0.49 -1.15 16.43
CA MET A 369 -1.71 -1.57 15.73
C MET A 369 -1.48 -1.54 14.21
N CYS A 370 -0.96 -0.44 13.66
CA CYS A 370 -0.67 -0.32 12.24
C CYS A 370 0.34 -1.38 11.75
N LYS A 371 1.43 -1.59 12.51
CA LYS A 371 2.43 -2.63 12.19
C LYS A 371 1.83 -4.03 12.23
N HIS A 372 0.99 -4.35 13.22
CA HIS A 372 0.30 -5.64 13.30
C HIS A 372 -0.70 -5.81 12.15
N TYR A 373 -1.47 -4.78 11.83
CA TYR A 373 -2.42 -4.78 10.71
C TYR A 373 -1.73 -5.12 9.38
N VAL A 374 -0.64 -4.42 9.07
CA VAL A 374 0.13 -4.65 7.85
C VAL A 374 0.77 -6.05 7.85
N LYS A 375 1.37 -6.46 8.97
CA LYS A 375 1.95 -7.81 9.12
C LYS A 375 0.89 -8.91 8.95
N ASN A 376 -0.36 -8.65 9.31
CA ASN A 376 -1.47 -9.58 9.19
C ASN A 376 -2.24 -9.43 7.87
N ASN A 377 -1.56 -9.04 6.78
CA ASN A 377 -2.13 -8.88 5.45
C ASN A 377 -3.36 -7.94 5.42
N CYS A 378 -3.34 -6.89 6.24
CA CYS A 378 -4.45 -5.94 6.38
C CYS A 378 -5.77 -6.59 6.86
N LEU A 379 -5.69 -7.73 7.57
CA LEU A 379 -6.82 -8.33 8.26
C LEU A 379 -6.83 -7.87 9.72
N ASN A 380 -7.94 -7.27 10.14
CA ASN A 380 -8.13 -6.85 11.52
C ASN A 380 -8.68 -8.01 12.36
N ASP A 381 -7.79 -8.77 12.98
CA ASP A 381 -8.13 -9.82 13.95
C ASP A 381 -8.12 -9.31 15.41
N LYS A 382 -7.33 -8.28 15.72
CA LYS A 382 -6.99 -7.85 17.08
C LYS A 382 -7.66 -6.56 17.57
N PHE A 383 -8.08 -5.65 16.70
CA PHE A 383 -8.56 -4.32 17.12
C PHE A 383 -10.09 -4.25 17.15
N ARG A 384 -10.65 -3.69 18.23
CA ARG A 384 -12.09 -3.49 18.39
C ARG A 384 -12.34 -2.07 18.90
N CYS A 385 -12.42 -1.12 17.99
CA CYS A 385 -12.57 0.30 18.34
C CYS A 385 -13.95 0.59 18.92
N ILE A 386 -14.01 1.49 19.90
CA ILE A 386 -15.25 1.97 20.50
C ILE A 386 -15.30 3.48 20.36
N ILE A 387 -16.42 4.01 19.88
CA ILE A 387 -16.71 5.44 19.88
C ILE A 387 -17.81 5.72 20.91
N PRO A 388 -17.57 6.53 21.96
CA PRO A 388 -18.63 7.00 22.82
C PRO A 388 -19.74 7.68 22.01
N ASP A 389 -21.01 7.37 22.29
CA ASP A 389 -22.14 7.80 21.44
C ASP A 389 -22.17 9.32 21.21
N ALA A 390 -21.80 10.10 22.24
CA ALA A 390 -21.73 11.56 22.19
C ALA A 390 -20.66 12.12 21.23
N PHE A 391 -19.63 11.33 20.90
CA PHE A 391 -18.50 11.75 20.06
C PHE A 391 -18.56 11.21 18.64
N ILE A 392 -19.52 10.35 18.29
CA ILE A 392 -19.67 9.80 16.93
C ILE A 392 -19.67 10.89 15.85
N PRO A 393 -20.46 11.98 15.96
CA PRO A 393 -20.45 13.02 14.93
C PRO A 393 -19.08 13.68 14.80
N THR A 394 -18.39 13.98 15.90
CA THR A 394 -17.09 14.66 15.85
C THR A 394 -15.98 13.76 15.33
N VAL A 395 -15.93 12.51 15.79
CA VAL A 395 -14.86 11.56 15.45
C VAL A 395 -14.95 11.09 14.00
N THR A 396 -16.15 10.82 13.49
CA THR A 396 -16.31 10.29 12.12
C THR A 396 -15.99 11.32 11.02
N TYR A 397 -15.95 12.62 11.35
CA TYR A 397 -15.47 13.68 10.47
C TYR A 397 -13.97 14.01 10.65
N ASP A 398 -13.28 13.39 11.62
CA ASP A 398 -11.85 13.61 11.82
C ASP A 398 -11.03 13.01 10.66
N SER A 399 -10.05 13.76 10.15
CA SER A 399 -9.24 13.31 9.01
C SER A 399 -8.39 12.08 9.34
N ASN A 400 -7.90 11.97 10.57
CA ASN A 400 -7.12 10.81 11.00
C ASN A 400 -8.01 9.57 11.12
N PHE A 401 -9.27 9.74 11.53
CA PHE A 401 -10.24 8.65 11.53
C PHE A 401 -10.54 8.13 10.12
N GLN A 402 -10.78 9.04 9.16
CA GLN A 402 -11.14 8.66 7.79
C GLN A 402 -10.01 8.04 6.99
N SER A 403 -8.76 8.41 7.29
CA SER A 403 -7.58 7.94 6.57
C SER A 403 -7.01 6.63 7.13
N ASP A 404 -7.33 6.28 8.39
CA ASP A 404 -6.73 5.14 9.06
C ASP A 404 -7.60 3.87 8.99
N PRO A 405 -7.17 2.82 8.27
CA PRO A 405 -7.95 1.60 8.12
C PRO A 405 -8.11 0.81 9.42
N THR A 406 -7.25 1.03 10.42
CA THR A 406 -7.36 0.34 11.72
C THR A 406 -8.55 0.83 12.55
N PHE A 407 -9.09 2.02 12.25
CA PHE A 407 -10.27 2.58 12.92
C PHE A 407 -11.59 2.35 12.17
N ASN A 408 -11.55 1.82 10.94
CA ASN A 408 -12.75 1.61 10.11
C ASN A 408 -13.76 0.62 10.70
N ILE A 409 -13.32 -0.28 11.59
CA ILE A 409 -14.20 -1.21 12.30
C ILE A 409 -14.33 -0.73 13.74
N TRP A 410 -15.47 -0.13 14.04
CA TRP A 410 -15.80 0.41 15.35
C TRP A 410 -17.25 0.09 15.72
N LEU A 411 -17.54 0.16 17.02
CA LEU A 411 -18.88 0.02 17.57
C LEU A 411 -19.20 1.23 18.46
N PRO A 412 -20.46 1.69 18.48
CA PRO A 412 -20.89 2.69 19.45
C PRO A 412 -20.83 2.09 20.87
N LEU A 413 -20.59 2.92 21.88
CA LEU A 413 -20.51 2.47 23.28
C LEU A 413 -21.82 1.80 23.75
N SER A 414 -22.97 2.23 23.22
CA SER A 414 -24.27 1.59 23.44
C SER A 414 -24.33 0.10 23.03
N GLU A 415 -23.44 -0.35 22.15
CA GLU A 415 -23.35 -1.75 21.68
C GLU A 415 -22.25 -2.58 22.39
N LEU A 416 -21.73 -2.10 23.52
CA LEU A 416 -20.64 -2.76 24.25
C LEU A 416 -20.93 -4.22 24.67
N ASP A 417 -22.17 -4.53 25.02
CA ASP A 417 -22.56 -5.89 25.42
C ASP A 417 -22.54 -6.87 24.22
N THR A 418 -22.84 -6.36 23.02
CA THR A 418 -22.66 -7.08 21.75
C THR A 418 -21.18 -7.35 21.50
N LEU A 419 -20.33 -6.33 21.63
CA LEU A 419 -18.88 -6.48 21.45
C LEU A 419 -18.31 -7.54 22.39
N LYS A 420 -18.63 -7.45 23.69
CA LYS A 420 -18.21 -8.41 24.70
C LYS A 420 -18.61 -9.84 24.32
N SER A 421 -19.85 -10.02 23.87
CA SER A 421 -20.37 -11.32 23.45
C SER A 421 -19.62 -11.89 22.24
N VAL A 422 -19.24 -11.04 21.28
CA VAL A 422 -18.44 -11.43 20.11
C VAL A 422 -17.03 -11.84 20.50
N MET A 423 -16.36 -11.07 21.35
CA MET A 423 -15.00 -11.36 21.83
C MET A 423 -14.90 -12.69 22.60
N LEU A 424 -15.99 -13.09 23.27
CA LEU A 424 -16.06 -14.35 24.01
C LEU A 424 -16.45 -15.55 23.12
N LYS A 425 -16.89 -15.35 21.88
CA LYS A 425 -17.32 -16.43 20.96
C LYS A 425 -16.20 -16.90 20.02
N GLN A 426 -15.23 -16.04 19.74
CA GLN A 426 -14.04 -16.29 18.92
C GLN A 426 -12.95 -16.93 19.77
#